data_AF-A0A9D6EXH2-F1
#
_entry.id   AF-A0A9D6EXH2-F1
#
_cell.length_a   1.000
_cell.length_b   1.000
_cell.length_c   1.000
_cell.angle_alpha   90.00
_cell.angle_beta   90.00
_cell.angle_gamma   90.00
#
_symmetry.space_group_name_H-M   'P 1'
#
loop_
_entity.id
_entity.type
_entity.pdbx_description
1 polymer ?
#
loop_
_entity_poly.entity_id
_entity_poly.type
_entity_poly.pdbx_seq_one_letter_code
_entity_poly.pdbx_strand_id
1 'polypeptide(L)' 'MKSTVIEEDVEAVLQHAFHGKPLDPDVARRVRERASQITERIRRTHGVIDDASFAELLEEE' A
#
# COMPACT_ATOMS: atom_id res chain seq x y z
N MET A 1 -2.70 5.58 22.14
CA MET A 1 -1.44 6.14 21.60
C MET A 1 -1.07 5.67 20.18
N LYS A 2 -1.55 4.51 19.67
CA LYS A 2 -1.23 4.04 18.30
C LYS A 2 -2.05 4.68 17.15
N SER A 3 -3.26 5.21 17.41
CA SER A 3 -4.14 5.76 16.36
C SER A 3 -3.57 7.04 15.73
N THR A 4 -3.02 7.92 16.55
CA THR A 4 -2.54 9.26 16.12
C THR A 4 -1.41 9.17 15.09
N VAL A 5 -0.45 8.25 15.29
CA VAL A 5 0.68 8.06 14.36
C VAL A 5 0.22 7.51 13.00
N ILE A 6 -0.81 6.66 12.98
CA ILE A 6 -1.34 6.13 11.72
C ILE A 6 -2.08 7.22 10.94
N GLU A 7 -2.87 8.05 11.64
CA GLU A 7 -3.60 9.16 11.04
C GLU A 7 -2.62 10.21 10.46
N GLU A 8 -1.54 10.51 11.17
CA GLU A 8 -0.47 11.40 10.70
C GLU A 8 0.27 10.84 9.48
N ASP A 9 0.62 9.55 9.49
CA ASP A 9 1.26 8.89 8.35
C ASP A 9 0.34 8.89 7.11
N VAL A 10 -0.97 8.69 7.31
CA VAL A 10 -1.96 8.75 6.24
C VAL A 10 -2.05 10.16 5.66
N GLU A 11 -2.16 11.18 6.51
CA GLU A 11 -2.21 12.58 6.04
C GLU A 11 -0.94 12.94 5.26
N ALA A 12 0.23 12.57 5.77
CA ALA A 12 1.50 12.81 5.08
C ALA A 12 1.55 12.15 3.68
N VAL A 13 1.04 10.92 3.55
CA VAL A 13 0.94 10.21 2.27
C VAL A 13 -0.04 10.91 1.33
N LEU A 14 -1.21 11.33 1.81
CA LEU A 14 -2.21 12.05 1.01
C LEU A 14 -1.65 13.38 0.49
N GLN A 15 -0.98 14.13 1.37
CA GLN A 15 -0.34 15.39 1.01
C GLN A 15 0.79 15.20 -0.02
N HIS A 16 1.55 14.12 0.09
CA HIS A 16 2.55 13.77 -0.92
C HIS A 16 1.91 13.45 -2.27
N ALA A 17 0.90 12.57 -2.28
CA ALA A 17 0.28 12.07 -3.51
C ALA A 17 -0.52 13.13 -4.27
N PHE A 18 -1.30 13.96 -3.57
CA PHE A 18 -2.23 14.90 -4.21
C PHE A 18 -1.72 16.34 -4.28
N HIS A 19 -0.74 16.69 -3.44
CA HIS A 19 -0.20 18.06 -3.39
C HIS A 19 1.30 18.14 -3.68
N GLY A 20 1.96 17.01 -3.96
CA GLY A 20 3.39 16.97 -4.29
C GLY A 20 4.32 17.36 -3.14
N LYS A 21 3.82 17.39 -1.89
CA LYS A 21 4.67 17.72 -0.74
C LYS A 21 5.73 16.64 -0.56
N PRO A 22 6.99 16.97 -0.22
CA PRO A 22 7.99 15.96 0.10
C PRO A 22 7.51 15.07 1.25
N LEU A 23 7.67 13.75 1.09
CA LEU A 23 7.35 12.78 2.15
C LEU A 23 8.57 12.59 3.05
N ASP A 24 8.37 12.70 4.36
CA ASP A 24 9.42 12.43 5.34
C ASP A 24 9.97 10.99 5.16
N PRO A 25 11.30 10.79 5.09
CA PRO A 25 11.89 9.46 4.91
C PRO A 25 11.48 8.43 5.96
N ASP A 26 11.30 8.83 7.22
CA ASP A 26 10.87 7.93 8.29
C ASP A 26 9.39 7.56 8.16
N VAL A 27 8.54 8.49 7.72
CA VAL A 27 7.14 8.19 7.36
C VAL A 27 7.12 7.20 6.19
N ALA A 28 7.92 7.45 5.14
CA ALA A 28 8.01 6.58 3.98
C ALA A 28 8.46 5.16 4.38
N ARG A 29 9.43 5.04 5.29
CA ARG A 29 9.89 3.75 5.84
C ARG A 29 8.75 3.02 6.56
N ARG A 30 8.07 3.69 7.51
CA ARG A 30 6.95 3.09 8.27
C ARG A 30 5.81 2.63 7.36
N VAL A 31 5.43 3.47 6.40
CA VAL A 31 4.36 3.16 5.44
C VAL A 31 4.74 1.94 4.60
N ARG A 32 5.98 1.87 4.10
CA ARG A 32 6.46 0.71 3.33
C ARG A 32 6.48 -0.57 4.15
N GLU A 33 7.04 -0.54 5.37
CA GLU A 33 7.05 -1.70 6.28
C GLU A 33 5.62 -2.22 6.54
N ARG A 34 4.68 -1.31 6.82
CA ARG A 34 3.28 -1.65 7.03
C ARG A 34 2.62 -2.20 5.76
N ALA A 35 2.87 -1.58 4.61
CA ALA A 35 2.35 -2.03 3.32
C ALA A 35 2.82 -3.45 3.02
N SER A 36 4.11 -3.76 3.19
CA SER A 36 4.65 -5.11 2.99
C SER A 36 3.97 -6.15 3.89
N GLN A 37 3.73 -5.84 5.17
CA GLN A 37 3.03 -6.74 6.09
C GLN A 37 1.57 -6.98 5.67
N ILE A 38 0.86 -5.93 5.25
CA ILE A 38 -0.52 -6.03 4.79
C ILE A 38 -0.60 -6.85 3.49
N THR A 39 0.28 -6.55 2.53
CA THR A 39 0.36 -7.29 1.26
C THR A 39 0.63 -8.77 1.50
N GLU A 40 1.62 -9.10 2.34
CA GLU A 40 1.93 -10.48 2.67
C GLU A 40 0.74 -11.21 3.31
N ARG A 41 0.01 -10.53 4.20
CA ARG A 41 -1.21 -11.08 4.80
C ARG A 41 -2.30 -11.33 3.75
N ILE A 42 -2.54 -10.37 2.85
CA ILE A 42 -3.51 -10.52 1.76
C ILE A 42 -3.14 -11.74 0.88
N ARG A 43 -1.86 -11.87 0.51
CA ARG A 43 -1.39 -13.01 -0.29
C ARG A 43 -1.56 -14.35 0.40
N ARG A 44 -1.28 -14.42 1.71
CA ARG A 44 -1.52 -15.67 2.49
C ARG A 44 -2.99 -16.03 2.58
N THR A 45 -3.87 -15.04 2.68
CA THR A 45 -5.31 -15.28 2.82
C THR A 45 -5.99 -15.59 1.49
N HIS A 46 -5.57 -14.95 0.39
CA HIS A 46 -6.28 -14.98 -0.89
C HIS A 46 -5.49 -15.61 -2.04
N GLY A 47 -4.23 -15.97 -1.83
CA GLY A 47 -3.32 -16.41 -2.89
C GLY A 47 -2.76 -15.24 -3.70
N VAL A 48 -2.08 -15.57 -4.79
CA VAL A 48 -1.53 -14.61 -5.76
C VAL A 48 -1.97 -15.07 -7.15
N ILE A 49 -2.42 -14.13 -7.98
CA ILE A 49 -2.69 -14.35 -9.40
C ILE A 49 -1.46 -13.84 -10.15
N ASP A 50 -0.87 -14.67 -11.01
CA ASP A 50 0.22 -14.26 -11.89
C ASP A 50 -0.30 -13.44 -13.09
N ASP A 51 0.61 -12.71 -13.75
CA ASP A 51 0.25 -11.79 -14.83
C ASP A 51 -0.44 -12.50 -16.01
N ALA A 52 -0.07 -13.75 -16.32
CA ALA A 52 -0.70 -14.51 -17.40
C ALA A 52 -2.13 -14.91 -17.01
N SER A 53 -2.32 -15.50 -15.82
CA SER A 53 -3.64 -15.80 -15.28
C SER A 53 -4.55 -14.56 -15.17
N PHE A 54 -3.97 -13.40 -14.87
CA PHE A 54 -4.73 -12.14 -14.81
C PHE A 54 -5.13 -11.62 -16.20
N ALA A 55 -4.23 -11.72 -17.19
CA ALA A 55 -4.52 -11.32 -18.57
C ALA A 55 -5.65 -12.16 -19.18
N GLU A 56 -5.65 -13.48 -18.93
CA GLU A 56 -6.71 -14.38 -19.40
C GLU A 56 -8.10 -13.97 -18.86
N LEU A 57 -8.20 -13.46 -17.63
CA LEU A 57 -9.47 -12.96 -17.06
C LEU A 57 -10.00 -11.69 -17.76
N LEU A 58 -9.14 -10.92 -18.45
CA LEU A 58 -9.52 -9.70 -19.15
C LEU A 58 -9.88 -9.96 -20.63
N GLU A 59 -9.52 -11.12 -21.17
CA GLU A 59 -9.83 -11.53 -22.54
C GLU A 59 -11.20 -12.20 -22.68
N GLU A 60 -11.90 -12.50 -21.58
CA GLU A 60 -13.27 -13.04 -21.55
C GLU A 60 -14.39 -11.97 -21.67
N GLU A 61 -14.12 -10.79 -22.27
CA GLU A 61 -15.13 -9.79 -22.70
C GLU A 61 -15.37 -9.80 -24.22
#